data_AF-A0A699Q7N9-F1
#
_entry.id   AF-A0A699Q7N9-F1
#
_cell.length_a   1.000
_cell.length_b   1.000
_cell.length_c   1.000
_cell.angle_alpha   90.00
_cell.angle_beta   90.00
_cell.angle_gamma   90.00
#
_symmetry.space_group_name_H-M   'P 1'
#
loop_
_entity.id
_entity.type
_entity.pdbx_description
1 polymer ?
#
loop_
_entity_poly.entity_id
_entity_poly.type
_entity_poly.pdbx_seq_one_letter_code
_entity_poly.pdbx_strand_id
1 'polypeptide(L)'
;MRMFCIGFIKKRANQVKRTCYGQSSQIRPIRCKMREIMVNQAQSCDLNELVQKFIPESIGREIEKATSSIYLLQNVFIRKVKILKAPKFDISKLTE
;
A
#
# COMPACT_ATOMS: atom_id res chain seq x y z
N MET A 1 1.45 -10.52 -9.76
CA MET A 1 0.16 -9.95 -9.29
C MET A 1 0.16 -8.43 -9.52
N ARG A 2 -1.00 -7.77 -9.63
CA ARG A 2 -1.09 -6.30 -9.70
C ARG A 2 -1.86 -5.77 -8.50
N MET A 3 -1.19 -4.96 -7.69
CA MET A 3 -1.75 -4.37 -6.47
C MET A 3 -2.02 -2.88 -6.65
N PHE A 4 -3.07 -2.38 -6.00
CA PHE A 4 -3.48 -0.98 -6.04
C PHE A 4 -3.59 -0.45 -4.62
N CYS A 5 -2.86 0.61 -4.31
CA CYS A 5 -2.98 1.34 -3.05
C CYS A 5 -3.75 2.64 -3.25
N ILE A 6 -4.46 3.06 -2.21
CA ILE A 6 -5.03 4.40 -2.07
C ILE A 6 -4.53 5.01 -0.76
N GLY A 7 -4.49 6.32 -0.71
CA GLY A 7 -4.15 7.07 0.49
C GLY A 7 -4.62 8.50 0.34
N PHE A 8 -5.04 9.11 1.43
CA PHE A 8 -5.54 10.48 1.46
C PHE A 8 -4.61 11.36 2.26
N ILE A 9 -4.52 12.63 1.89
CA ILE A 9 -3.73 13.60 2.63
C ILE A 9 -4.47 13.95 3.93
N LYS A 10 -3.76 13.87 5.05
CA LYS A 10 -4.27 14.23 6.38
C LYS A 10 -4.08 15.72 6.62
N LYS A 11 -5.14 16.36 7.11
CA LYS A 11 -5.08 17.73 7.62
C LYS A 11 -4.41 17.74 9.00
N ARG A 12 -3.47 18.66 9.23
CA ARG A 12 -2.89 18.86 10.58
C ARG A 12 -3.93 19.48 11.50
N ALA A 13 -3.95 19.09 12.78
CA ALA A 13 -4.91 19.57 13.76
C ALA A 13 -4.95 21.11 13.85
N ASN A 14 -3.79 21.76 13.81
CA ASN A 14 -3.68 23.22 13.95
C ASN A 14 -3.75 23.98 12.61
N GLN A 15 -4.22 23.32 11.53
CA GLN A 15 -4.28 23.95 10.21
C GLN A 15 -5.58 24.76 10.04
N VAL A 16 -5.45 26.09 9.93
CA VAL A 16 -6.58 27.02 9.74
C VAL A 16 -7.21 26.88 8.34
N LYS A 17 -6.40 26.67 7.29
CA LYS A 17 -6.90 26.50 5.91
C LYS A 17 -7.84 25.29 5.80
N ARG A 18 -8.96 25.45 5.07
CA ARG A 18 -9.94 24.37 4.82
C ARG A 18 -9.37 23.28 3.91
N THR A 19 -8.53 23.65 2.94
CA THR A 19 -7.99 22.73 1.93
C THR A 19 -6.58 22.25 2.28
N CYS A 20 -6.33 20.96 2.04
CA CYS A 20 -5.01 20.33 2.15
C CYS A 20 -4.67 19.65 0.81
N TYR A 21 -3.94 20.35 -0.05
CA TYR A 21 -3.49 19.82 -1.33
C TYR A 21 -2.01 19.49 -1.28
N GLY A 22 -1.64 18.33 -1.85
CA GLY A 22 -0.23 17.97 -2.05
C GLY A 22 0.28 18.57 -3.35
N GLN A 23 1.46 19.17 -3.32
CA GLN A 23 2.12 19.59 -4.56
C GLN A 23 2.58 18.37 -5.36
N SER A 24 2.67 18.50 -6.69
CA SER A 24 3.14 17.42 -7.55
C SER A 24 4.55 16.91 -7.18
N SER A 25 5.40 17.81 -6.67
CA SER A 25 6.74 17.52 -6.13
C SER A 25 6.71 16.61 -4.91
N GLN A 26 5.64 16.64 -4.10
CA GLN A 26 5.45 15.79 -2.93
C GLN A 26 4.73 14.48 -3.30
N ILE A 27 3.74 14.55 -4.20
CA ILE A 27 2.95 13.38 -4.62
C ILE A 27 3.82 12.34 -5.35
N ARG A 28 4.78 12.77 -6.18
CA ARG A 28 5.66 11.86 -6.93
C ARG A 28 6.52 10.98 -6.01
N PRO A 29 7.29 11.53 -5.05
CA PRO A 29 8.00 10.76 -4.03
C PRO A 29 7.10 9.83 -3.21
N ILE A 30 5.91 10.29 -2.79
CA ILE A 30 4.96 9.45 -2.04
C ILE A 30 4.58 8.22 -2.86
N ARG A 31 4.21 8.40 -4.14
CA ARG A 31 3.88 7.28 -5.03
C ARG A 31 5.06 6.35 -5.28
N CYS A 32 6.28 6.89 -5.34
CA CYS A 32 7.50 6.10 -5.46
C CYS A 32 7.69 5.20 -4.23
N LYS A 33 7.59 5.78 -3.02
CA LYS A 33 7.71 5.02 -1.75
C LYS A 33 6.60 4.01 -1.55
N MET A 34 5.36 4.35 -1.91
CA MET A 34 4.24 3.39 -1.90
C MET A 34 4.55 2.16 -2.76
N ARG A 35 5.03 2.38 -3.99
CA ARG A 35 5.38 1.28 -4.90
C ARG A 35 6.52 0.45 -4.35
N GLU A 36 7.58 1.10 -3.87
CA GLU A 36 8.77 0.44 -3.33
C GLU A 36 8.41 -0.52 -2.18
N ILE A 37 7.66 -0.04 -1.17
CA ILE A 37 7.24 -0.86 -0.03
C ILE A 37 6.35 -2.02 -0.47
N MET A 38 5.38 -1.76 -1.35
CA MET A 38 4.50 -2.81 -1.87
C MET A 38 5.27 -3.89 -2.64
N VAL A 39 6.25 -3.51 -3.46
CA VAL A 39 7.06 -4.45 -4.22
C VAL A 39 7.92 -5.29 -3.27
N ASN A 40 8.60 -4.66 -2.31
CA ASN A 40 9.44 -5.37 -1.35
C ASN A 40 8.64 -6.40 -0.54
N GLN A 41 7.46 -6.01 -0.02
CA GLN A 41 6.60 -6.90 0.77
C GLN A 41 5.99 -8.05 -0.03
N ALA A 42 5.74 -7.85 -1.33
CA ALA A 42 5.15 -8.87 -2.20
C ALA A 42 6.18 -9.76 -2.89
N GLN A 43 7.43 -9.33 -3.01
CA GLN A 43 8.51 -10.16 -3.57
C GLN A 43 9.12 -11.08 -2.52
N SER A 44 9.07 -10.70 -1.25
CA SER A 44 9.66 -11.49 -0.16
C SER A 44 8.81 -12.66 0.31
N CYS A 45 7.55 -12.75 -0.11
CA CYS A 45 6.54 -13.62 0.48
C CYS A 45 5.72 -14.35 -0.57
N ASP A 46 5.27 -15.55 -0.20
CA ASP A 46 4.32 -16.33 -0.97
C ASP A 46 2.89 -15.78 -0.87
N LEU A 47 1.98 -16.29 -1.71
CA LEU A 47 0.59 -15.83 -1.75
C LEU A 47 -0.13 -15.95 -0.41
N ASN A 48 0.07 -17.06 0.32
CA ASN A 48 -0.60 -17.31 1.60
C ASN A 48 -0.16 -16.31 2.67
N GLU A 49 1.14 -16.07 2.79
CA GLU A 49 1.69 -15.06 3.72
C GLU A 49 1.27 -13.64 3.33
N LEU A 50 1.21 -13.34 2.03
CA LEU A 50 0.81 -12.03 1.55
C LEU A 50 -0.66 -11.73 1.89
N VAL A 51 -1.54 -12.75 1.81
CA VAL A 51 -2.94 -12.64 2.26
C VAL A 51 -3.01 -12.40 3.76
N GLN A 52 -2.19 -13.10 4.57
CA GLN A 52 -2.13 -12.86 6.01
C GLN A 52 -1.68 -11.43 6.36
N LYS A 53 -0.84 -10.79 5.52
CA LYS A 53 -0.46 -9.38 5.67
C LYS A 53 -1.58 -8.39 5.28
N PHE A 54 -2.49 -8.79 4.39
CA PHE A 54 -3.61 -7.93 3.98
C PHE A 54 -4.69 -7.80 5.06
N ILE A 55 -4.95 -8.86 5.82
CA ILE A 55 -5.99 -8.87 6.89
C ILE A 55 -5.76 -7.77 7.95
N PRO A 56 -4.55 -7.61 8.53
CA PRO A 56 -4.27 -6.54 9.49
C PRO A 56 -3.87 -5.21 8.84
N GLU A 57 -3.89 -5.12 7.50
CA GLU A 57 -3.49 -3.92 6.74
C GLU A 57 -2.07 -3.43 7.08
N SER A 58 -1.14 -4.34 7.37
CA SER A 58 0.21 -4.01 7.84
C SER A 58 0.99 -3.16 6.82
N ILE A 59 0.83 -3.46 5.53
CA ILE A 59 1.45 -2.74 4.43
C ILE A 59 0.96 -1.28 4.36
N GLY A 60 -0.33 -1.03 4.65
CA GLY A 60 -0.89 0.31 4.66
C GLY A 60 -0.28 1.18 5.76
N ARG A 61 -0.13 0.62 6.96
CA ARG A 61 0.51 1.28 8.11
C ARG A 61 2.00 1.54 7.88
N GLU A 62 2.70 0.61 7.26
CA GLU A 62 4.12 0.78 6.92
C GLU A 62 4.33 1.93 5.94
N ILE A 63 3.47 2.03 4.92
CA ILE A 63 3.45 3.16 3.98
C ILE A 63 3.20 4.49 4.72
N GLU A 64 2.20 4.54 5.61
CA GLU A 64 1.89 5.75 6.38
C GLU A 64 3.10 6.21 7.21
N LYS A 65 3.80 5.28 7.87
CA LYS A 65 5.00 5.58 8.65
C LYS A 65 6.13 6.10 7.76
N ALA A 66 6.40 5.44 6.64
CA ALA A 66 7.51 5.80 5.75
C ALA A 66 7.29 7.13 5.01
N THR A 67 6.03 7.49 4.73
CA THR A 67 5.66 8.71 4.01
C THR A 67 5.44 9.92 4.92
N SER A 68 5.34 9.72 6.23
CA SER A 68 5.16 10.77 7.24
C SER A 68 6.21 11.90 7.16
N SER A 69 7.42 11.60 6.69
CA SER A 69 8.51 12.56 6.47
C SER A 69 8.24 13.56 5.35
N ILE A 70 7.44 13.17 4.34
CA ILE A 70 7.12 14.01 3.18
C ILE A 70 5.81 14.75 3.43
N TYR A 71 4.76 14.01 3.76
CA TYR A 71 3.45 14.56 4.08
C TYR A 71 2.66 13.55 4.92
N LEU A 72 1.82 14.06 5.83
CA LEU A 72 0.94 13.21 6.63
C LEU A 72 -0.17 12.62 5.76
N LEU A 73 -0.23 11.29 5.71
CA LEU A 73 -1.33 10.57 5.08
C LEU A 73 -2.33 10.07 6.13
N GLN A 74 -3.53 9.73 5.68
CA GLN A 74 -4.54 9.00 6.43
C GLN A 74 -5.25 8.03 5.48
N ASN A 75 -5.89 7.00 6.04
CA ASN A 75 -6.71 6.06 5.27
C ASN A 75 -5.91 5.44 4.10
N VAL A 76 -4.72 4.91 4.42
CA VAL A 76 -3.84 4.26 3.46
C VAL A 76 -4.18 2.78 3.40
N PHE A 77 -4.72 2.33 2.27
CA PHE A 77 -5.22 0.97 2.11
C PHE A 77 -4.80 0.35 0.78
N ILE A 78 -4.70 -0.99 0.78
CA ILE A 78 -4.63 -1.75 -0.47
C ILE A 78 -6.06 -1.93 -0.96
N ARG A 79 -6.45 -1.12 -1.95
CA ARG A 79 -7.83 -1.08 -2.48
C ARG A 79 -8.17 -2.31 -3.31
N LYS A 80 -7.21 -2.82 -4.08
CA LYS A 80 -7.46 -3.91 -5.01
C LYS A 80 -6.22 -4.73 -5.27
N VAL A 81 -6.41 -6.03 -5.36
CA VAL A 81 -5.38 -6.98 -5.78
C VAL A 81 -5.93 -7.79 -6.95
N LYS A 82 -5.14 -7.93 -8.02
CA LYS A 82 -5.50 -8.69 -9.22
C LYS A 82 -4.42 -9.72 -9.55
N ILE A 83 -4.82 -10.97 -9.75
CA ILE A 83 -3.95 -11.99 -10.33
C ILE A 83 -3.89 -11.76 -11.85
N LEU A 84 -2.68 -11.63 -12.40
CA LEU A 84 -2.50 -11.41 -13.85
C LEU A 84 -2.28 -12.72 -14.61
N LYS A 85 -1.59 -13.66 -13.96
CA LYS A 85 -1.29 -14.98 -14.48
C LYS A 85 -1.38 -15.95 -13.32
N ALA A 86 -2.19 -16.99 -13.49
CA ALA A 86 -2.26 -18.08 -12.53
C ALA A 86 -1.29 -19.19 -12.97
N PRO A 87 -0.63 -19.89 -12.01
CA PRO A 87 0.07 -21.13 -12.32
C PRO A 87 -0.91 -22.20 -12.78
N LYS A 88 -0.39 -23.31 -13.33
CA LYS A 88 -1.21 -24.50 -13.60
C LYS A 88 -1.79 -25.00 -12.27
N PHE A 89 -3.01 -25.50 -12.33
CA PHE A 89 -3.73 -25.98 -11.16
C PHE A 89 -3.09 -27.27 -10.65
N ASP A 90 -2.59 -27.24 -9.42
CA ASP A 90 -2.02 -28.38 -8.71
C ASP A 90 -2.84 -28.64 -7.45
N ILE A 91 -3.43 -29.84 -7.32
CA ILE A 91 -4.31 -30.19 -6.20
C ILE A 91 -3.52 -30.19 -4.87
N SER A 92 -2.27 -30.66 -4.89
CA SER A 92 -1.41 -30.72 -3.72
C SER A 92 -1.15 -29.34 -3.09
N LYS A 93 -0.94 -28.31 -3.91
CA LYS A 93 -0.70 -26.93 -3.45
C LYS A 93 -1.96 -26.20 -2.97
N LEU A 94 -3.15 -26.72 -3.30
CA LEU A 94 -4.41 -26.15 -2.83
C LEU A 94 -4.79 -26.65 -1.43
N THR A 95 -4.38 -27.87 -1.11
CA THR A 95 -4.65 -28.51 0.19
C THR A 95 -3.62 -28.16 1.27
N GLU A 96 -2.52 -27.51 0.89
CA GLU A 96 -1.57 -26.85 1.81
C GLU A 96 -2.13 -25.55 2.38
#